data_AF-A0A7X6VC80-F1
#
_entry.id   AF-A0A7X6VC80-F1
#
_cell.length_a   1.000
_cell.length_b   1.000
_cell.length_c   1.000
_cell.angle_alpha   90.00
_cell.angle_beta   90.00
_cell.angle_gamma   90.00
#
_symmetry.space_group_name_H-M   'P 1'
#
loop_
_entity.id
_entity.type
_entity.pdbx_description
1 polymer ?
#
loop_
_entity_poly.entity_id
_entity_poly.type
_entity_poly.pdbx_seq_one_letter_code
_entity_poly.pdbx_strand_id
1 'polypeptide(L)'
;MSYICEEELVSIYNSVEPILLSSGLEPEIALIRDYLLKIKVSENDKVLGKLIIDYSPKRQTHNYRKDSDLPEEQFTRIIGILGGSEKLKEKSGSEKKNSNKQKSNVPEIVVSTLYYAYVDGSFIEGCTGYGAVILKEGSIVAELSGKLDTPEAFNSRQVGGEIQAVIEVLEWCKKERVKEISIFYDFQNIEKWATGKFRTNTPMTQAYKEYIDNCKISIIWYKVESHTGIELNERADILAKKGARQ
;
A
#
# COMPACT_ATOMS: atom_id res chain seq x y z
N MET A 1 -26.36 23.05 -8.55
CA MET A 1 -25.17 23.22 -7.69
C MET A 1 -24.12 22.34 -8.31
N SER A 2 -23.03 22.93 -8.82
CA SER A 2 -21.90 22.18 -9.36
C SER A 2 -21.24 21.39 -8.23
N TYR A 3 -20.78 20.17 -8.53
CA TYR A 3 -20.08 19.35 -7.56
C TYR A 3 -18.65 19.90 -7.33
N ILE A 4 -18.11 19.66 -6.13
CA ILE A 4 -16.76 20.13 -5.79
C ILE A 4 -15.76 19.41 -6.69
N CYS A 5 -14.92 20.12 -7.44
CA CYS A 5 -13.94 19.55 -8.40
C CYS A 5 -14.51 18.90 -9.67
N GLU A 6 -15.74 19.26 -10.06
CA GLU A 6 -16.37 18.78 -11.29
C GLU A 6 -15.57 19.14 -12.56
N GLU A 7 -15.02 20.37 -12.64
CA GLU A 7 -14.22 20.81 -13.78
C GLU A 7 -12.91 20.03 -13.93
N GLU A 8 -12.23 19.75 -12.82
CA GLU A 8 -11.00 18.97 -12.81
C GLU A 8 -11.27 17.50 -13.15
N LEU A 9 -12.35 16.92 -12.65
CA LEU A 9 -12.74 15.56 -13.00
C LEU A 9 -13.12 15.43 -14.48
N VAL A 10 -13.82 16.42 -15.04
CA VAL A 10 -14.09 16.49 -16.49
C VAL A 10 -12.79 16.66 -17.28
N SER A 11 -11.84 17.46 -16.79
CA SER A 11 -10.52 17.61 -17.42
C SER A 11 -9.74 16.29 -17.43
N ILE A 12 -9.75 15.55 -16.32
CA ILE A 12 -9.14 14.22 -16.22
C ILE A 12 -9.83 13.25 -17.18
N TYR A 13 -11.17 13.27 -17.23
CA TYR A 13 -11.92 12.45 -18.18
C TYR A 13 -11.51 12.72 -19.63
N ASN A 14 -11.44 13.99 -20.04
CA ASN A 14 -11.05 14.40 -21.39
C ASN A 14 -9.62 13.97 -21.76
N SER A 15 -8.74 13.77 -20.76
CA SER A 15 -7.39 13.22 -20.99
C SER A 15 -7.38 11.69 -21.15
N VAL A 16 -8.29 10.99 -20.46
CA VAL A 16 -8.37 9.52 -20.39
C VAL A 16 -9.19 8.94 -21.55
N GLU A 17 -10.28 9.60 -21.91
CA GLU A 17 -11.22 9.21 -22.97
C GLU A 17 -10.54 8.87 -24.31
N PRO A 18 -9.73 9.75 -24.91
CA PRO A 18 -9.12 9.46 -26.22
C PRO A 18 -8.16 8.27 -26.17
N ILE A 19 -7.50 8.03 -25.04
CA ILE A 19 -6.57 6.91 -24.86
C ILE A 19 -7.35 5.59 -24.86
N LEU A 20 -8.47 5.53 -24.13
CA LEU A 20 -9.34 4.35 -24.08
C LEU A 20 -9.98 4.07 -25.45
N LEU A 21 -10.52 5.11 -26.11
CA LEU A 21 -11.09 5.00 -27.45
C LEU A 21 -10.07 4.49 -28.48
N SER A 22 -8.83 4.99 -28.43
CA SER A 22 -7.76 4.53 -29.32
C SER A 22 -7.37 3.05 -29.13
N SER A 23 -7.72 2.48 -27.98
CA SER A 23 -7.46 1.09 -27.63
C SER A 23 -8.68 0.17 -27.82
N GLY A 24 -9.76 0.69 -28.43
CA GLY A 24 -10.99 -0.06 -28.68
C GLY A 24 -11.94 -0.16 -27.48
N LEU A 25 -11.70 0.64 -26.43
CA LEU A 25 -12.57 0.72 -25.27
C LEU A 25 -13.45 1.96 -25.36
N GLU A 26 -14.72 1.81 -25.02
CA GLU A 26 -15.73 2.86 -25.02
C GLU A 26 -15.98 3.33 -23.57
N PRO A 27 -15.34 4.44 -23.14
CA PRO A 27 -15.61 5.05 -21.85
C PRO A 27 -16.89 5.90 -21.90
N GLU A 28 -17.66 5.85 -20.82
CA GLU A 28 -18.86 6.67 -20.61
C GLU A 28 -18.87 7.17 -19.15
N ILE A 29 -19.07 8.47 -18.93
CA ILE A 29 -19.20 9.03 -17.57
C ILE A 29 -20.47 8.48 -16.94
N ALA A 30 -20.33 7.62 -15.94
CA ALA A 30 -21.44 7.03 -15.21
C ALA A 30 -21.86 7.87 -14.00
N LEU A 31 -20.91 8.55 -13.35
CA LEU A 31 -21.17 9.39 -12.19
C LEU A 31 -20.02 10.37 -11.96
N ILE A 32 -20.35 11.65 -11.73
CA ILE A 32 -19.43 12.63 -11.13
C ILE A 32 -20.03 13.05 -9.80
N ARG A 33 -19.23 13.00 -8.74
CA ARG A 33 -19.62 13.50 -7.43
C ARG A 33 -18.41 13.91 -6.62
N ASP A 34 -18.38 15.18 -6.25
CA ASP A 34 -17.31 15.76 -5.44
C ASP A 34 -15.94 15.32 -5.98
N TYR A 35 -15.17 14.57 -5.21
CA TYR A 35 -13.83 14.11 -5.55
C TYR A 35 -13.78 12.81 -6.38
N LEU A 36 -14.90 12.32 -6.90
CA LEU A 36 -15.03 10.98 -7.47
C LEU A 36 -15.68 11.03 -8.86
N LEU A 37 -15.03 10.39 -9.83
CA LEU A 37 -15.56 10.15 -11.18
C LEU A 37 -15.63 8.64 -11.43
N LYS A 38 -16.80 8.14 -11.83
CA LYS A 38 -16.97 6.78 -12.35
C LYS A 38 -17.10 6.82 -13.85
N ILE A 39 -16.26 6.03 -14.52
CA ILE A 39 -16.29 5.80 -15.95
C ILE A 39 -16.74 4.35 -16.16
N LYS A 40 -17.87 4.15 -16.80
CA LYS A 40 -18.26 2.85 -17.32
C LYS A 40 -17.42 2.56 -18.56
N VAL A 41 -16.80 1.40 -18.61
CA VAL A 41 -15.96 0.99 -19.74
C VAL A 41 -16.63 -0.19 -20.43
N SER A 42 -16.79 -0.08 -21.76
CA SER A 42 -17.36 -1.13 -22.60
C SER A 42 -16.41 -1.48 -23.74
N GLU A 43 -16.53 -2.68 -24.29
CA GLU A 43 -15.76 -3.14 -25.46
C GLU A 43 -16.67 -4.00 -26.33
N ASN A 44 -16.83 -3.65 -27.61
CA ASN A 44 -17.72 -4.35 -28.55
C ASN A 44 -19.14 -4.59 -27.97
N ASP A 45 -19.80 -3.53 -27.51
CA ASP A 45 -21.13 -3.55 -26.86
C ASP A 45 -21.22 -4.35 -25.53
N LYS A 46 -20.09 -4.89 -25.03
CA LYS A 46 -20.04 -5.59 -23.73
C LYS A 46 -19.49 -4.68 -22.65
N VAL A 47 -20.26 -4.47 -21.59
CA VAL A 47 -19.82 -3.71 -20.41
C VAL A 47 -18.75 -4.52 -19.67
N LEU A 48 -17.55 -3.94 -19.54
CA LEU A 48 -16.44 -4.54 -18.81
C LEU A 48 -16.52 -4.24 -17.30
N GLY A 49 -17.10 -3.09 -16.94
CA GLY A 49 -17.30 -2.66 -15.56
C GLY A 49 -17.06 -1.17 -15.40
N LYS A 50 -16.96 -0.70 -14.16
CA LYS A 50 -16.69 0.72 -13.87
C LYS A 50 -15.27 0.94 -13.36
N LEU A 51 -14.55 1.82 -14.04
CA LEU A 51 -13.32 2.44 -13.58
C LEU A 51 -13.70 3.63 -12.69
N ILE A 52 -13.04 3.79 -11.55
CA ILE A 52 -13.26 4.92 -10.65
C ILE A 52 -11.97 5.72 -10.54
N ILE A 53 -12.12 7.04 -10.59
CA ILE A 53 -11.08 8.02 -10.46
C ILE A 53 -11.36 8.82 -9.20
N ASP A 54 -10.46 8.74 -8.22
CA ASP A 54 -10.52 9.58 -7.03
C ASP A 54 -9.53 10.73 -7.18
N TYR A 55 -10.01 11.97 -7.15
CA TYR A 55 -9.23 13.19 -7.30
C TYR A 55 -8.96 13.84 -5.94
N SER A 56 -7.70 14.17 -5.66
CA SER A 56 -7.32 14.90 -4.46
C SER A 56 -6.99 16.35 -4.80
N PRO A 57 -7.89 17.33 -4.60
CA PRO A 57 -7.61 18.74 -4.92
C PRO A 57 -6.46 19.30 -4.10
N LYS A 58 -6.25 18.80 -2.86
CA LYS A 58 -5.14 19.21 -2.00
C LYS A 58 -3.77 18.83 -2.57
N ARG A 59 -3.71 17.72 -3.32
CA ARG A 59 -2.47 17.21 -3.93
C ARG A 59 -2.40 17.47 -5.44
N GLN A 60 -3.52 17.87 -6.05
CA GLN A 60 -3.70 17.97 -7.51
C GLN A 60 -3.31 16.67 -8.24
N THR A 61 -3.64 15.52 -7.63
CA THR A 61 -3.37 14.18 -8.18
C THR A 61 -4.66 13.38 -8.24
N HIS A 62 -4.76 12.45 -9.19
CA HIS A 62 -5.84 11.47 -9.26
C HIS A 62 -5.30 10.04 -9.27
N ASN A 63 -6.09 9.13 -8.70
CA ASN A 63 -5.79 7.69 -8.68
C ASN A 63 -6.91 6.92 -9.36
N TYR A 64 -6.56 5.78 -9.96
CA TYR A 64 -7.51 4.86 -10.55
C TYR A 64 -7.78 3.68 -9.62
N ARG A 65 -9.03 3.24 -9.54
CA ARG A 65 -9.43 2.01 -8.87
C ARG A 65 -10.57 1.33 -9.63
N LYS A 66 -10.77 0.04 -9.37
CA LYS A 66 -11.90 -0.70 -9.92
C LYS A 66 -13.13 -0.59 -9.02
N ASP A 67 -14.30 -0.52 -9.61
CA ASP A 67 -15.55 -0.84 -8.90
C ASP A 67 -15.69 -2.38 -8.79
N SER A 68 -16.64 -2.84 -7.99
CA SER A 68 -16.85 -4.28 -7.77
C SER A 68 -17.28 -5.05 -9.03
N ASP A 69 -17.80 -4.33 -10.03
CA ASP A 69 -18.25 -4.88 -11.30
C ASP A 69 -17.17 -4.91 -12.40
N LEU A 70 -15.95 -4.44 -12.11
CA LEU A 70 -14.81 -4.48 -13.03
C LEU A 70 -13.82 -5.57 -12.61
N PRO A 71 -13.66 -6.66 -13.41
CA PRO A 71 -12.68 -7.70 -13.14
C PRO A 71 -11.24 -7.17 -13.13
N GLU A 72 -10.39 -7.79 -12.32
CA GLU A 72 -9.01 -7.35 -12.10
C GLU A 72 -8.14 -7.44 -13.37
N GLU A 73 -8.36 -8.46 -14.20
CA GLU A 73 -7.68 -8.60 -15.50
C GLU A 73 -8.00 -7.42 -16.42
N GLN A 74 -9.27 -7.00 -16.46
CA GLN A 74 -9.72 -5.88 -17.29
C GLN A 74 -9.24 -4.55 -16.72
N PHE A 75 -9.26 -4.39 -15.39
CA PHE A 75 -8.69 -3.22 -14.74
C PHE A 75 -7.20 -3.06 -15.06
N THR A 76 -6.41 -4.14 -14.94
CA THR A 76 -4.98 -4.14 -15.27
C THR A 76 -4.72 -3.75 -16.72
N ARG A 77 -5.54 -4.28 -17.64
CA ARG A 77 -5.49 -3.92 -19.06
C ARG A 77 -5.75 -2.42 -19.28
N ILE A 78 -6.79 -1.89 -18.64
CA ILE A 78 -7.17 -0.47 -18.72
C ILE A 78 -6.05 0.43 -18.17
N ILE A 79 -5.47 0.09 -17.02
CA ILE A 79 -4.34 0.86 -16.45
C ILE A 79 -3.10 0.79 -17.34
N GLY A 80 -2.82 -0.37 -17.95
CA GLY A 80 -1.71 -0.51 -18.91
C GLY A 80 -1.89 0.38 -20.15
N ILE A 81 -3.12 0.52 -20.63
CA ILE A 81 -3.47 1.44 -21.73
C ILE A 81 -3.24 2.90 -21.32
N LEU A 82 -3.72 3.29 -20.14
CA LEU A 82 -3.60 4.66 -19.63
C LEU A 82 -2.16 5.06 -19.27
N GLY A 83 -1.36 4.13 -18.76
CA GLY A 83 0.07 4.36 -18.47
C GLY A 83 0.99 4.24 -19.69
N GLY A 84 0.51 3.68 -20.80
CA GLY A 84 1.29 3.48 -22.02
C GLY A 84 1.52 4.74 -22.86
N SER A 85 0.72 5.79 -22.67
CA SER A 85 0.75 7.01 -23.50
C SER A 85 1.79 8.06 -23.10
N GLU A 86 2.53 7.86 -22.00
CA GLU A 86 3.59 8.80 -21.56
C GLU A 86 4.96 8.57 -22.26
N LYS A 87 5.11 7.56 -23.12
CA LYS A 87 6.41 7.19 -23.73
C LYS A 87 6.77 7.85 -25.07
N LEU A 88 6.14 8.97 -25.46
CA LEU A 88 6.48 9.72 -26.67
C LEU A 88 7.01 11.13 -26.38
N LYS A 89 8.11 11.19 -25.63
CA LYS A 89 9.13 12.26 -25.51
C LYS A 89 9.99 11.81 -24.32
N GLU A 90 11.19 11.27 -24.45
CA GLU A 90 12.37 11.85 -25.09
C GLU A 90 13.32 10.72 -25.54
N LYS A 91 13.81 10.81 -26.78
CA LYS A 91 14.97 10.05 -27.28
C LYS A 91 16.22 10.90 -27.09
N SER A 92 17.20 10.38 -26.35
CA SER A 92 18.64 10.38 -26.66
C SER A 92 19.35 9.78 -25.45
N GLY A 93 20.27 8.83 -25.51
CA GLY A 93 20.84 7.98 -26.55
C GLY A 93 21.80 7.00 -25.84
N SER A 94 22.09 5.86 -26.49
CA SER A 94 23.27 4.96 -26.26
C SER A 94 23.52 4.42 -24.83
N GLU A 95 23.74 3.14 -24.55
CA GLU A 95 24.21 2.00 -25.32
C GLU A 95 23.96 0.71 -24.51
N LYS A 96 23.99 -0.43 -25.22
CA LYS A 96 23.69 -1.79 -24.76
C LYS A 96 24.56 -2.26 -23.58
N LYS A 97 23.96 -3.02 -22.65
CA LYS A 97 24.44 -4.36 -22.28
C LYS A 97 23.36 -5.21 -21.59
N ASN A 98 23.10 -6.36 -22.21
CA ASN A 98 22.32 -7.48 -21.70
C ASN A 98 23.00 -8.12 -20.49
N SER A 99 22.22 -8.37 -19.44
CA SER A 99 22.28 -9.64 -18.68
C SER A 99 21.09 -9.71 -17.71
N ASN A 100 20.20 -10.67 -17.99
CA ASN A 100 19.15 -11.27 -17.16
C ASN A 100 18.91 -10.68 -15.76
N LYS A 101 17.74 -10.05 -15.59
CA LYS A 101 16.99 -10.05 -14.32
C LYS A 101 15.50 -9.93 -14.64
N GLN A 102 14.74 -10.95 -14.22
CA GLN A 102 13.28 -10.90 -14.11
C GLN A 102 12.89 -9.59 -13.41
N LYS A 103 12.12 -8.73 -14.09
CA LYS A 103 11.56 -7.51 -13.50
C LYS A 103 10.11 -7.80 -13.11
N SER A 104 9.91 -8.11 -11.84
CA SER A 104 8.63 -8.00 -11.16
C SER A 104 8.19 -6.53 -11.22
N ASN A 105 7.00 -6.27 -11.76
CA ASN A 105 6.41 -4.92 -11.85
C ASN A 105 5.77 -4.54 -10.50
N VAL A 106 6.57 -4.52 -9.44
CA VAL A 106 6.15 -3.94 -8.15
C VAL A 106 6.25 -2.42 -8.29
N PRO A 107 5.22 -1.64 -7.93
CA PRO A 107 5.33 -0.19 -7.92
C PRO A 107 6.55 0.20 -7.08
N GLU A 108 7.45 0.99 -7.67
CA GLU A 108 8.62 1.52 -6.97
C GLU A 108 8.11 2.51 -5.94
N ILE A 109 7.87 2.02 -4.73
CA ILE A 109 7.52 2.85 -3.60
C ILE A 109 8.71 3.76 -3.37
N VAL A 110 8.58 5.04 -3.73
CA VAL A 110 9.59 6.05 -3.44
C VAL A 110 9.56 6.31 -1.94
N VAL A 111 10.33 5.51 -1.21
CA VAL A 111 10.54 5.68 0.22
C VAL A 111 11.40 6.93 0.40
N SER A 112 10.87 7.94 1.09
CA SER A 112 11.57 9.20 1.33
C SER A 112 12.65 9.10 2.43
N THR A 113 12.76 7.94 3.07
CA THR A 113 13.62 7.69 4.24
C THR A 113 14.71 6.68 3.92
N LEU A 114 15.83 6.80 4.61
CA LEU A 114 16.97 5.91 4.46
C LEU A 114 16.64 4.47 4.88
N TYR A 115 15.77 4.33 5.88
CA TYR A 115 15.34 3.06 6.46
C TYR A 115 13.85 2.85 6.31
N TYR A 116 13.45 1.64 5.94
CA TYR A 116 12.06 1.26 5.92
C TYR A 116 11.85 -0.20 6.29
N ALA A 117 10.67 -0.50 6.83
CA ALA A 117 10.32 -1.84 7.28
C ALA A 117 8.96 -2.26 6.76
N TYR A 118 8.85 -3.54 6.41
CA TYR A 118 7.57 -4.23 6.21
C TYR A 118 7.27 -5.02 7.47
N VAL A 119 6.05 -4.90 8.00
CA VAL A 119 5.62 -5.57 9.22
C VAL A 119 4.38 -6.40 8.96
N ASP A 120 4.30 -7.57 9.61
CA ASP A 120 3.12 -8.43 9.54
C ASP A 120 2.96 -9.24 10.84
N GLY A 121 1.74 -9.70 11.09
CA GLY A 121 1.37 -10.59 12.17
C GLY A 121 0.70 -11.86 11.64
N SER A 122 0.84 -12.96 12.37
CA SER A 122 0.18 -14.22 12.00
C SER A 122 -0.37 -14.92 13.21
N PHE A 123 -1.50 -15.61 13.05
CA PHE A 123 -2.12 -16.42 14.09
C PHE A 123 -2.35 -17.83 13.56
N ILE A 124 -1.64 -18.81 14.14
CA ILE A 124 -1.68 -20.22 13.74
C ILE A 124 -1.90 -21.05 15.00
N GLU A 125 -2.95 -21.87 15.00
CA GLU A 125 -3.19 -22.89 16.04
C GLU A 125 -3.15 -22.35 17.49
N GLY A 126 -3.66 -21.13 17.72
CA GLY A 126 -3.67 -20.53 19.06
C GLY A 126 -2.41 -19.73 19.42
N CYS A 127 -1.39 -19.73 18.55
CA CYS A 127 -0.17 -18.98 18.73
C CYS A 127 -0.14 -17.76 17.81
N THR A 128 0.26 -16.60 18.36
CA THR A 128 0.51 -15.38 17.58
C THR A 128 2.01 -15.24 17.34
N GLY A 129 2.39 -14.93 16.10
CA GLY A 129 3.75 -14.57 15.71
C GLY A 129 3.80 -13.21 15.04
N TYR A 130 4.98 -12.60 15.09
CA TYR A 130 5.28 -11.34 14.41
C TYR A 130 6.43 -11.54 13.42
N GLY A 131 6.44 -10.72 12.37
CA GLY A 131 7.47 -10.72 11.35
C GLY A 131 7.75 -9.31 10.86
N ALA A 132 9.03 -8.99 10.65
CA ALA A 132 9.43 -7.74 10.02
C ALA A 132 10.67 -7.88 9.15
N VAL A 133 10.71 -7.14 8.05
CA VAL A 133 11.89 -7.02 7.17
C VAL A 133 12.31 -5.56 7.15
N ILE A 134 13.53 -5.27 7.57
CA ILE A 134 14.09 -3.91 7.64
C ILE A 134 15.10 -3.74 6.50
N LEU A 135 14.94 -2.66 5.75
CA LEU A 135 15.74 -2.29 4.61
C LEU A 135 16.42 -0.94 4.83
N LYS A 136 17.60 -0.80 4.22
CA LYS A 136 18.33 0.45 4.05
C LYS A 136 18.65 0.63 2.58
N GLU A 137 18.16 1.70 1.95
CA GLU A 137 18.43 2.01 0.53
C GLU A 137 18.20 0.81 -0.42
N GLY A 138 17.09 0.09 -0.28
CA GLY A 138 16.80 -1.08 -1.12
C GLY A 138 17.37 -2.41 -0.62
N SER A 139 18.29 -2.40 0.34
CA SER A 139 18.98 -3.61 0.82
C SER A 139 18.45 -4.07 2.16
N ILE A 140 18.12 -5.36 2.31
CA ILE A 140 17.71 -5.94 3.59
C ILE A 140 18.90 -5.87 4.56
N VAL A 141 18.70 -5.22 5.71
CA VAL A 141 19.70 -5.08 6.77
C VAL A 141 19.34 -5.89 8.01
N ALA A 142 18.07 -6.23 8.21
CA ALA A 142 17.63 -7.11 9.29
C ALA A 142 16.29 -7.80 8.97
N GLU A 143 16.11 -8.98 9.55
CA GLU A 143 14.85 -9.74 9.55
C GLU A 143 14.52 -10.12 10.98
N LEU A 144 13.32 -9.76 11.43
CA LEU A 144 12.83 -10.01 12.78
C LEU A 144 11.68 -11.02 12.72
N SER A 145 11.68 -11.97 13.63
CA SER A 145 10.63 -12.98 13.75
C SER A 145 10.62 -13.50 15.17
N GLY A 146 9.43 -13.66 15.73
CA GLY A 146 9.27 -14.20 17.07
C GLY A 146 7.83 -14.54 17.39
N LYS A 147 7.67 -15.21 18.52
CA LYS A 147 6.38 -15.54 19.09
C LYS A 147 5.95 -14.45 20.06
N LEU A 148 4.65 -14.16 20.07
CA LEU A 148 4.04 -13.30 21.06
C LEU A 148 3.41 -14.17 22.16
N ASP A 149 4.12 -14.32 23.27
CA ASP A 149 3.73 -15.19 24.40
C ASP A 149 2.91 -14.46 25.49
N THR A 150 2.22 -13.36 25.15
CA THR A 150 1.47 -12.59 26.15
C THR A 150 0.02 -13.06 26.30
N PRO A 151 -0.50 -13.23 27.54
CA PRO A 151 -1.90 -13.60 27.80
C PRO A 151 -2.92 -12.64 27.21
N GLU A 152 -2.56 -11.36 26.99
CA GLU A 152 -3.47 -10.40 26.35
C GLU A 152 -3.56 -10.55 24.82
N ALA A 153 -2.62 -11.25 24.18
CA ALA A 153 -2.62 -11.51 22.74
C ALA A 153 -3.75 -12.46 22.30
N PHE A 154 -4.28 -13.26 23.22
CA PHE A 154 -5.33 -14.27 22.95
C PHE A 154 -6.61 -13.67 22.37
N ASN A 155 -6.93 -12.42 22.69
CA ASN A 155 -8.12 -11.74 22.13
C ASN A 155 -7.84 -10.98 20.83
N SER A 156 -6.57 -10.75 20.49
CA SER A 156 -6.16 -9.89 19.38
C SER A 156 -5.31 -10.59 18.32
N ARG A 157 -5.39 -11.93 18.23
CA ARG A 157 -4.90 -12.80 17.13
C ARG A 157 -3.78 -12.18 16.28
N GLN A 158 -4.10 -11.79 15.04
CA GLN A 158 -3.16 -11.27 14.05
C GLN A 158 -2.69 -9.83 14.38
N VAL A 159 -3.61 -9.00 14.85
CA VAL A 159 -3.36 -7.59 15.21
C VAL A 159 -2.29 -7.45 16.30
N GLY A 160 -2.25 -8.38 17.26
CA GLY A 160 -1.22 -8.42 18.28
C GLY A 160 0.17 -8.67 17.70
N GLY A 161 0.26 -9.55 16.69
CA GLY A 161 1.52 -9.82 15.98
C GLY A 161 2.01 -8.60 15.21
N GLU A 162 1.12 -7.87 14.53
CA GLU A 162 1.48 -6.66 13.80
C GLU A 162 1.95 -5.53 14.73
N ILE A 163 1.26 -5.33 15.86
CA ILE A 163 1.68 -4.35 16.87
C ILE A 163 3.06 -4.71 17.42
N GLN A 164 3.29 -5.99 17.73
CA GLN A 164 4.59 -6.43 18.20
C GLN A 164 5.68 -6.23 17.14
N ALA A 165 5.39 -6.53 15.86
CA ALA A 165 6.34 -6.31 14.77
C ALA A 165 6.80 -4.85 14.68
N VAL A 166 5.87 -3.90 14.85
CA VAL A 166 6.21 -2.46 14.91
C VAL A 166 7.11 -2.14 16.10
N ILE A 167 6.78 -2.63 17.30
CA ILE A 167 7.58 -2.40 18.50
C ILE A 167 9.01 -2.91 18.31
N GLU A 168 9.16 -4.12 17.78
CA GLU A 168 10.47 -4.75 17.54
C GLU A 168 11.31 -3.99 16.50
N VAL A 169 10.66 -3.48 15.44
CA VAL A 169 11.32 -2.60 14.46
C VAL A 169 11.84 -1.32 15.13
N LEU A 170 11.06 -0.74 16.06
CA LEU A 170 11.47 0.48 16.78
C LEU A 170 12.58 0.20 17.80
N GLU A 171 12.57 -0.94 18.48
CA GLU A 171 13.68 -1.38 19.32
C GLU A 171 14.97 -1.59 18.52
N TRP A 172 14.87 -2.21 17.34
CA TRP A 172 15.99 -2.31 16.42
C TRP A 172 16.53 -0.93 16.03
N CYS A 173 15.64 0.02 15.70
CA CYS A 173 16.02 1.39 15.39
C CYS A 173 16.75 2.08 16.56
N LYS A 174 16.28 1.90 17.80
CA LYS A 174 16.93 2.46 19.00
C LYS A 174 18.36 1.91 19.14
N LYS A 175 18.54 0.61 18.95
CA LYS A 175 19.85 -0.06 19.02
C LYS A 175 20.82 0.46 17.95
N GLU A 176 20.34 0.57 16.71
CA GLU A 176 21.13 1.04 15.57
C GLU A 176 21.20 2.57 15.45
N ARG A 177 20.64 3.30 16.44
CA ARG A 177 20.59 4.78 16.49
C ARG A 177 19.92 5.42 15.26
N VAL A 178 18.97 4.72 14.67
CA VAL A 178 18.12 5.21 13.59
C VAL A 178 17.07 6.15 14.17
N LYS A 179 16.94 7.35 13.61
CA LYS A 179 16.03 8.41 14.10
C LYS A 179 14.73 8.52 13.32
N GLU A 180 14.67 7.93 12.12
CA GLU A 180 13.52 8.00 11.24
C GLU A 180 13.38 6.70 10.46
N ILE A 181 12.15 6.20 10.34
CA ILE A 181 11.83 4.98 9.60
C ILE A 181 10.45 5.05 8.94
N SER A 182 10.33 4.48 7.75
CA SER A 182 9.04 4.24 7.11
C SER A 182 8.52 2.84 7.40
N ILE A 183 7.27 2.71 7.83
CA ILE A 183 6.65 1.41 8.15
C ILE A 183 5.54 1.13 7.15
N PHE A 184 5.67 0.00 6.46
CA PHE A 184 4.70 -0.59 5.56
C PHE A 184 3.90 -1.64 6.31
N TYR A 185 2.57 -1.45 6.35
CA TYR A 185 1.64 -2.30 7.08
C TYR A 185 0.32 -2.39 6.31
N ASP A 186 -0.43 -3.45 6.54
CA ASP A 186 -1.67 -3.71 5.81
C ASP A 186 -2.93 -3.41 6.66
N PHE A 187 -2.86 -3.60 7.98
CA PHE A 187 -3.97 -3.35 8.88
C PHE A 187 -4.10 -1.88 9.26
N GLN A 188 -5.16 -1.26 8.74
CA GLN A 188 -5.37 0.18 8.81
C GLN A 188 -5.40 0.78 10.23
N ASN A 189 -5.67 -0.01 11.27
CA ASN A 189 -5.86 0.52 12.61
C ASN A 189 -4.55 0.79 13.35
N ILE A 190 -3.43 0.18 12.94
CA ILE A 190 -2.14 0.31 13.63
C ILE A 190 -1.67 1.78 13.65
N GLU A 191 -1.65 2.44 12.49
CA GLU A 191 -1.35 3.88 12.39
C GLU A 191 -2.33 4.70 13.23
N LYS A 192 -3.63 4.40 13.14
CA LYS A 192 -4.66 5.22 13.81
C LYS A 192 -4.55 5.17 15.33
N TRP A 193 -4.14 4.05 15.91
CA TRP A 193 -3.84 3.95 17.33
C TRP A 193 -2.55 4.70 17.69
N ALA A 194 -1.49 4.52 16.89
CA ALA A 194 -0.22 5.24 17.07
C ALA A 194 -0.43 6.77 17.06
N THR A 195 -1.14 7.30 16.07
CA THR A 195 -1.36 8.75 15.93
C THR A 195 -2.49 9.28 16.82
N GLY A 196 -3.15 8.43 17.61
CA GLY A 196 -4.30 8.82 18.46
C GLY A 196 -5.58 9.20 17.69
N LYS A 197 -5.68 8.86 16.40
CA LYS A 197 -6.90 9.06 15.60
C LYS A 197 -8.02 8.14 16.09
N PHE A 198 -7.67 6.95 16.59
CA PHE A 198 -8.59 5.97 17.17
C PHE A 198 -8.39 5.84 18.68
N ARG A 199 -9.49 5.61 19.39
CA ARG A 199 -9.48 5.35 20.84
C ARG A 199 -8.89 3.98 21.13
N THR A 200 -8.01 3.91 22.12
CA THR A 200 -7.36 2.69 22.61
C THR A 200 -8.18 2.09 23.75
N ASN A 201 -9.01 1.10 23.43
CA ASN A 201 -9.97 0.51 24.37
C ASN A 201 -9.46 -0.78 25.05
N THR A 202 -8.31 -1.30 24.63
CA THR A 202 -7.71 -2.52 25.18
C THR A 202 -6.35 -2.21 25.83
N PRO A 203 -5.91 -2.97 26.85
CA PRO A 203 -4.59 -2.80 27.46
C PRO A 203 -3.46 -2.82 26.42
N MET A 204 -3.53 -3.73 25.44
CA MET A 204 -2.54 -3.82 24.34
C MET A 204 -2.47 -2.54 23.50
N THR A 205 -3.62 -1.99 23.07
CA THR A 205 -3.62 -0.77 22.26
C THR A 205 -3.21 0.47 23.05
N GLN A 206 -3.48 0.50 24.36
CA GLN A 206 -3.02 1.54 25.27
C GLN A 206 -1.49 1.49 25.46
N ALA A 207 -0.95 0.31 25.78
CA ALA A 207 0.49 0.10 25.91
C ALA A 207 1.24 0.41 24.62
N TYR A 208 0.68 0.01 23.46
CA TYR A 208 1.22 0.37 22.16
C TYR A 208 1.29 1.88 21.95
N LYS A 209 0.19 2.59 22.24
CA LYS A 209 0.18 4.05 22.13
C LYS A 209 1.18 4.71 23.07
N GLU A 210 1.24 4.29 24.33
CA GLU A 210 2.21 4.80 25.31
C GLU A 210 3.66 4.56 24.85
N TYR A 211 3.93 3.38 24.30
CA TYR A 211 5.25 3.07 23.74
C TYR A 211 5.60 4.02 22.58
N ILE A 212 4.68 4.23 21.65
CA ILE A 212 4.88 5.13 20.50
C ILE A 212 5.06 6.58 20.95
N ASP A 213 4.23 7.07 21.88
CA ASP A 213 4.29 8.45 22.39
C ASP A 213 5.63 8.72 23.13
N ASN A 214 6.21 7.71 23.78
CA ASN A 214 7.52 7.79 24.43
C ASN A 214 8.70 7.54 23.46
N CYS A 215 8.43 7.07 22.24
CA CYS A 215 9.44 6.79 21.24
C CYS A 215 9.89 8.09 20.56
N LYS A 216 11.21 8.31 20.50
CA LYS A 216 11.80 9.50 19.85
C LYS A 216 12.08 9.32 18.35
N ILE A 217 11.69 8.19 17.79
CA ILE A 217 11.91 7.85 16.39
C ILE A 217 10.73 8.41 15.57
N SER A 218 11.04 9.15 14.50
CA SER A 218 10.04 9.61 13.54
C SER A 218 9.54 8.44 12.69
N ILE A 219 8.22 8.23 12.66
CA ILE A 219 7.60 7.12 11.92
C ILE A 219 6.76 7.68 10.79
N ILE A 220 7.03 7.23 9.56
CA ILE A 220 6.20 7.52 8.39
C ILE A 220 5.40 6.27 8.03
N TRP A 221 4.08 6.39 8.07
CA TRP A 221 3.15 5.28 7.87
C TRP A 221 2.77 5.15 6.40
N TYR A 222 3.01 3.97 5.82
CA TYR A 222 2.57 3.61 4.48
C TYR A 222 1.64 2.40 4.56
N LYS A 223 0.35 2.64 4.33
CA LYS A 223 -0.60 1.54 4.19
C LYS A 223 -0.39 0.85 2.85
N VAL A 224 -0.12 -0.45 2.88
CA VAL A 224 -0.11 -1.32 1.70
C VAL A 224 -1.39 -2.15 1.66
N GLU A 225 -1.81 -2.58 0.48
CA GLU A 225 -2.90 -3.54 0.37
C GLU A 225 -2.37 -4.95 0.66
N SER A 226 -3.05 -5.69 1.54
CA SER A 226 -2.75 -7.10 1.80
C SER A 226 -2.79 -7.89 0.48
N HIS A 227 -1.85 -8.82 0.30
CA HIS A 227 -1.81 -9.74 -0.85
C HIS A 227 -1.58 -9.10 -2.24
N THR A 228 -0.86 -7.97 -2.30
CA THR A 228 -0.48 -7.30 -3.55
C THR A 228 0.72 -7.92 -4.30
N GLY A 229 1.25 -9.06 -3.86
CA GLY A 229 2.44 -9.66 -4.48
C GLY A 229 3.73 -8.86 -4.27
N ILE A 230 3.76 -7.96 -3.28
CA ILE A 230 4.99 -7.27 -2.86
C ILE A 230 5.86 -8.31 -2.14
N GLU A 231 6.96 -8.71 -2.78
CA GLU A 231 7.90 -9.74 -2.28
C GLU A 231 8.33 -9.51 -0.82
N LEU A 232 8.51 -8.25 -0.42
CA LEU A 232 8.90 -7.88 0.95
C LEU A 232 7.78 -8.04 1.98
N ASN A 233 6.53 -7.80 1.58
CA ASN A 233 5.37 -8.03 2.44
C ASN A 233 5.13 -9.53 2.62
N GLU A 234 5.23 -10.32 1.55
CA GLU A 234 5.18 -11.78 1.62
C GLU A 234 6.30 -12.33 2.52
N ARG A 235 7.48 -11.71 2.48
CA ARG A 235 8.59 -12.10 3.34
C ARG A 235 8.32 -11.79 4.82
N ALA A 236 7.68 -10.67 5.13
CA ALA A 236 7.22 -10.36 6.49
C ALA A 236 6.15 -11.38 6.97
N ASP A 237 5.17 -11.73 6.13
CA ASP A 237 4.16 -12.77 6.41
C ASP A 237 4.81 -14.14 6.72
N ILE A 238 5.79 -14.56 5.90
CA ILE A 238 6.55 -15.80 6.12
C ILE A 238 7.26 -15.78 7.49
N LEU A 239 7.88 -14.66 7.85
CA LEU A 239 8.54 -14.48 9.15
C LEU A 239 7.52 -14.52 10.30
N ALA A 240 6.35 -13.93 10.13
CA ALA A 240 5.29 -13.95 11.14
C ALA A 240 4.74 -15.37 11.35
N LYS A 241 4.49 -16.11 10.26
CA LYS A 241 4.08 -17.52 10.31
C LYS A 241 5.14 -18.41 10.96
N LYS A 242 6.43 -18.14 10.69
CA LYS A 242 7.54 -18.82 11.36
C LYS A 242 7.56 -18.52 12.86
N GLY A 243 7.29 -17.29 13.26
CA GLY A 243 7.19 -16.89 14.67
C GLY A 243 6.05 -17.62 15.40
N ALA A 244 4.88 -17.73 14.76
CA ALA A 244 3.71 -18.39 15.34
C ALA A 244 3.88 -19.91 15.53
N ARG A 245 4.80 -20.54 14.79
CA ARG A 245 5.06 -21.99 14.82
C ARG A 245 6.23 -22.40 15.72
N GLN A 246 6.88 -21.45 16.39
CA GLN A 246 7.94 -21.72 17.38
C GLN A 246 7.37 -22.11 18.74
#